data_AF-A0A150NNC6-F1
#
_entry.id   AF-A0A150NNC6-F1
#
_cell.length_a   1.000
_cell.length_b   1.000
_cell.length_c   1.000
_cell.angle_alpha   90.00
_cell.angle_beta   90.00
_cell.angle_gamma   90.00
#
_symmetry.space_group_name_H-M   'P 1'
#
loop_
_entity.id
_entity.type
_entity.pdbx_description
1 polymer ?
#
loop_
_entity_poly.entity_id
_entity_poly.type
_entity_poly.pdbx_seq_one_letter_code
_entity_poly.pdbx_strand_id
1 'polypeptide(L)'
;MNKSEQSMFELALSIAKKAHEGQYDKAGVVYIKHPLFVASLVDTQEEKAVALLHDVLEDSPYTAEELILAGLPETVVTAVQVLTKKKGQDY
;
A
#
# COMPACT_ATOMS: atom_id res chain seq x y z
N MET A 1 25.52 -8.26 12.07
CA MET A 1 24.75 -7.13 11.52
C MET A 1 23.31 -7.36 11.91
N ASN A 2 22.83 -6.74 12.99
CA ASN A 2 21.42 -6.84 13.37
C ASN A 2 20.65 -5.84 12.52
N LYS A 3 20.22 -6.26 11.32
CA LYS A 3 19.11 -5.60 10.65
C LYS A 3 17.91 -5.87 11.55
N SER A 4 17.39 -4.84 12.20
CA SER A 4 16.09 -4.87 12.86
C SER A 4 15.09 -5.48 11.89
N GLU A 5 14.38 -6.53 12.30
CA GLU A 5 13.24 -7.03 11.53
C GLU A 5 12.24 -5.89 11.38
N GLN A 6 12.12 -5.34 10.17
CA GLN A 6 11.14 -4.31 9.86
C GLN A 6 9.76 -4.95 9.94
N SER A 7 8.83 -4.35 10.68
CA SER A 7 7.47 -4.88 10.77
C SER A 7 6.77 -4.78 9.40
N MET A 8 5.81 -5.68 9.14
CA MET A 8 5.01 -5.65 7.92
C MET A 8 4.32 -4.29 7.71
N PHE A 9 3.86 -3.66 8.79
CA PHE A 9 3.30 -2.31 8.76
C PHE A 9 4.32 -1.27 8.28
N GLU A 10 5.53 -1.27 8.84
CA GLU A 10 6.58 -0.33 8.44
C GLU A 10 7.03 -0.56 7.00
N LEU A 11 7.09 -1.83 6.56
CA LEU A 11 7.39 -2.19 5.17
C LEU A 11 6.33 -1.62 4.22
N ALA A 12 5.05 -1.94 4.47
CA ALA A 12 3.94 -1.44 3.68
C ALA A 12 3.90 0.10 3.64
N LEU A 13 4.10 0.75 4.80
CA LEU A 13 4.15 2.21 4.90
C LEU A 13 5.29 2.81 4.09
N SER A 14 6.47 2.17 4.10
CA SER A 14 7.62 2.65 3.33
C SER A 14 7.39 2.55 1.83
N ILE A 15 6.69 1.51 1.37
CA ILE A 15 6.33 1.32 -0.03
C ILE A 15 5.28 2.36 -0.44
N ALA A 16 4.19 2.48 0.33
CA ALA A 16 3.12 3.45 0.05
C ALA A 16 3.65 4.89 -0.02
N LYS A 17 4.56 5.27 0.88
CA LYS A 17 5.21 6.59 0.85
C LYS A 17 5.98 6.85 -0.44
N LYS A 18 6.69 5.85 -0.96
CA LYS A 18 7.44 5.95 -2.22
C LYS A 18 6.51 5.96 -3.43
N ALA A 19 5.51 5.08 -3.43
CA ALA A 19 4.53 4.95 -4.51
C ALA A 19 3.78 6.27 -4.75
N HIS A 20 3.42 6.96 -3.67
CA HIS A 20 2.66 8.21 -3.72
C HIS A 20 3.53 9.46 -3.50
N GLU A 21 4.85 9.36 -3.69
CA GLU A 21 5.75 10.52 -3.58
C GLU A 21 5.39 11.57 -4.65
N GLY A 22 5.15 12.81 -4.20
CA GLY A 22 4.73 13.90 -5.10
C GLY A 22 3.26 13.81 -5.58
N GLN A 23 2.50 12.79 -5.18
CA GLN A 23 1.07 12.71 -5.45
C GLN A 23 0.28 13.57 -4.46
N TYR A 24 -0.69 14.30 -4.99
CA TYR A 24 -1.62 15.12 -4.21
C TYR A 24 -3.05 14.72 -4.54
N ASP A 25 -3.93 14.81 -3.55
CA ASP A 25 -5.37 14.64 -3.76
C ASP A 25 -5.98 15.88 -4.46
N LYS A 26 -7.29 15.82 -4.73
CA LYS A 26 -8.03 16.91 -5.38
C LYS A 26 -8.06 18.21 -4.58
N ALA A 27 -7.76 18.17 -3.29
CA ALA A 27 -7.69 19.32 -2.39
C ALA A 27 -6.25 19.86 -2.22
N GLY A 28 -5.26 19.27 -2.93
CA GLY A 28 -3.86 19.67 -2.83
C GLY A 28 -3.14 19.13 -1.60
N VAL A 29 -3.69 18.10 -0.95
CA VAL A 29 -3.08 17.44 0.22
C VAL A 29 -2.25 16.25 -0.24
N VAL A 30 -1.09 16.03 0.39
CA VAL A 30 -0.23 14.86 0.09
C VAL A 30 -0.99 13.55 0.21
N TYR A 31 -0.99 12.76 -0.88
CA TYR A 31 -1.90 11.61 -1.04
C TYR A 31 -1.70 10.53 0.02
N ILE A 32 -0.47 10.35 0.52
CA ILE A 32 -0.15 9.36 1.57
C ILE A 32 -1.01 9.48 2.85
N LYS A 33 -1.62 10.65 3.11
CA LYS A 33 -2.56 10.81 4.22
C LYS A 33 -3.83 9.98 4.05
N HIS A 34 -4.27 9.72 2.81
CA HIS A 34 -5.43 8.87 2.54
C HIS A 34 -5.18 7.41 2.94
N PRO A 35 -4.15 6.69 2.43
CA PRO A 35 -3.86 5.33 2.89
C PRO A 35 -3.60 5.23 4.39
N LEU A 36 -2.96 6.25 5.00
CA LEU A 36 -2.77 6.32 6.45
C LEU A 36 -4.10 6.42 7.22
N PHE A 37 -5.04 7.22 6.72
CA PHE A 37 -6.36 7.35 7.30
C PHE A 37 -7.11 6.01 7.20
N VAL A 38 -7.14 5.36 6.04
CA VAL A 38 -7.78 4.05 5.86
C VAL A 38 -7.18 3.00 6.81
N ALA A 39 -5.84 2.96 6.94
CA ALA A 39 -5.16 2.05 7.87
C ALA A 39 -5.47 2.33 9.35
N SER A 40 -5.92 3.54 9.71
CA SER A 40 -6.35 3.86 11.07
C SER A 40 -7.76 3.32 11.41
N LEU A 41 -8.53 2.89 10.40
CA LEU A 41 -9.89 2.38 10.56
C LEU A 41 -9.96 0.85 10.74
N VAL A 42 -8.81 0.18 10.73
CA VAL A 42 -8.69 -1.29 10.83
C VAL A 42 -7.70 -1.66 11.92
N ASP A 43 -7.72 -2.91 12.38
CA ASP A 43 -7.07 -3.28 13.64
C ASP A 43 -5.80 -4.10 13.44
N THR A 44 -5.86 -5.14 12.61
CA THR A 44 -4.77 -6.11 12.47
C THR A 44 -3.61 -5.58 11.62
N GLN A 45 -2.41 -6.14 11.82
CA GLN A 45 -1.26 -5.73 11.01
C GLN A 45 -1.47 -6.02 9.51
N GLU A 46 -2.11 -7.14 9.17
CA GLU A 46 -2.41 -7.50 7.78
C GLU A 46 -3.39 -6.51 7.15
N GLU A 47 -4.51 -6.22 7.83
CA GLU A 47 -5.48 -5.24 7.34
C GLU A 47 -4.84 -3.86 7.15
N LYS A 48 -3.98 -3.43 8.09
CA LYS A 48 -3.26 -2.16 7.97
C LYS A 48 -2.29 -2.15 6.79
N ALA A 49 -1.58 -3.25 6.55
CA ALA A 49 -0.69 -3.37 5.41
C ALA A 49 -1.48 -3.31 4.09
N VAL A 50 -2.60 -4.03 3.99
CA VAL A 50 -3.51 -3.97 2.83
C VAL A 50 -4.05 -2.54 2.64
N ALA A 51 -4.52 -1.91 3.71
CA ALA A 51 -5.04 -0.55 3.68
C ALA A 51 -3.98 0.49 3.24
N LEU A 52 -2.73 0.33 3.64
CA LEU A 52 -1.64 1.20 3.19
C LEU A 52 -1.33 1.03 1.71
N LEU A 53 -1.55 -0.16 1.15
CA LEU A 53 -1.14 -0.53 -0.20
C LEU A 53 -2.29 -0.54 -1.22
N HIS A 54 -3.54 -0.32 -0.81
CA HIS A 54 -4.73 -0.56 -1.64
C HIS A 54 -4.73 0.18 -2.99
N ASP A 55 -4.16 1.39 -3.04
CA ASP A 55 -4.04 2.19 -4.28
C ASP A 55 -2.67 2.06 -4.96
N VAL A 56 -1.70 1.37 -4.35
CA VAL A 56 -0.30 1.36 -4.84
C VAL A 56 -0.20 0.73 -6.23
N LEU A 57 -0.92 -0.37 -6.47
CA LEU A 57 -0.89 -1.02 -7.79
C LEU A 57 -1.71 -0.26 -8.85
N GLU A 58 -2.59 0.67 -8.45
CA GLU A 58 -3.42 1.48 -9.35
C GLU A 58 -2.73 2.78 -9.76
N ASP A 59 -2.12 3.47 -8.78
CA ASP A 59 -1.63 4.85 -8.90
C ASP A 59 -0.11 4.95 -9.07
N SER A 60 0.61 3.84 -9.10
CA SER A 60 2.07 3.83 -9.16
C SER A 60 2.60 2.74 -10.10
N PRO A 61 3.90 2.76 -10.47
CA PRO A 61 4.49 1.73 -11.32
C PRO A 61 4.78 0.41 -10.59
N TYR A 62 4.49 0.32 -9.28
CA TYR A 62 4.73 -0.90 -8.51
C TYR A 62 3.93 -2.09 -9.05
N THR A 63 4.54 -3.28 -9.06
CA THR A 63 3.85 -4.53 -9.37
C THR A 63 3.64 -5.40 -8.13
N ALA A 64 2.70 -6.35 -8.23
CA ALA A 64 2.47 -7.33 -7.16
C ALA A 64 3.73 -8.16 -6.87
N GLU A 65 4.49 -8.52 -7.92
CA GLU A 65 5.75 -9.23 -7.78
C GLU A 65 6.78 -8.42 -6.99
N GLU A 66 6.86 -7.11 -7.21
CA GLU A 66 7.75 -6.23 -6.45
C GLU A 66 7.35 -6.15 -4.97
N LEU A 67 6.05 -6.19 -4.66
CA LEU A 67 5.56 -6.24 -3.27
C LEU A 67 5.96 -7.55 -2.58
N ILE A 68 5.86 -8.69 -3.27
CA ILE A 68 6.30 -10.00 -2.77
C ILE A 68 7.81 -10.00 -2.55
N LEU A 69 8.59 -9.52 -3.53
CA LEU A 69 10.05 -9.43 -3.44
C LEU A 69 10.53 -8.48 -2.33
N ALA A 70 9.73 -7.46 -1.99
CA ALA A 70 9.99 -6.58 -0.86
C ALA A 70 9.81 -7.28 0.51
N GLY A 71 9.18 -8.45 0.55
CA GLY A 71 8.98 -9.25 1.75
C GLY A 71 7.58 -9.18 2.34
N LEU A 72 6.59 -8.70 1.59
CA LEU A 72 5.19 -8.75 2.02
C LEU A 72 4.63 -10.18 1.87
N PRO A 73 3.80 -10.66 2.81
CA PRO A 73 3.13 -11.94 2.68
C PRO A 73 2.24 -12.01 1.43
N GLU A 74 2.18 -13.18 0.78
CA GLU A 74 1.35 -13.41 -0.40
C GLU A 74 -0.14 -13.13 -0.13
N THR A 75 -0.61 -13.39 1.09
CA THR A 75 -1.98 -13.09 1.51
C THR A 75 -2.30 -11.59 1.42
N VAL A 76 -1.37 -10.73 1.85
CA VAL A 76 -1.50 -9.27 1.78
C VAL A 76 -1.46 -8.81 0.33
N VAL A 77 -0.49 -9.29 -0.46
CA VAL A 77 -0.35 -8.88 -1.87
C VAL A 77 -1.58 -9.30 -2.68
N THR A 78 -2.09 -10.51 -2.45
CA THR A 78 -3.32 -11.00 -3.10
C THR A 78 -4.51 -10.12 -2.74
N ALA A 79 -4.66 -9.75 -1.46
CA ALA A 79 -5.74 -8.85 -1.04
C ALA A 79 -5.64 -7.47 -1.72
N VAL A 80 -4.44 -6.91 -1.84
CA VAL A 80 -4.21 -5.64 -2.56
C VAL A 80 -4.60 -5.78 -4.03
N GLN A 81 -4.19 -6.86 -4.70
CA GLN A 81 -4.57 -7.12 -6.10
C GLN A 81 -6.09 -7.23 -6.30
N VAL A 82 -6.81 -7.81 -5.35
CA VAL A 82 -8.27 -7.90 -5.39
C VAL A 82 -8.94 -6.54 -5.25
N LEU A 83 -8.36 -5.64 -4.43
CA LEU A 83 -8.87 -4.29 -4.23
C LEU A 83 -8.49 -3.32 -5.36
N THR A 84 -7.43 -3.63 -6.11
CA THR A 84 -6.94 -2.81 -7.21
C THR A 84 -7.92 -2.84 -8.38
N LYS A 85 -8.36 -1.67 -8.85
CA LYS A 85 -9.22 -1.61 -10.03
C LYS A 85 -8.42 -1.96 -11.28
N LYS A 86 -9.01 -2.76 -12.17
CA LYS A 86 -8.44 -2.89 -13.52
C LYS A 86 -8.79 -1.64 -14.32
N LYS A 87 -7.79 -1.05 -14.98
CA LYS A 87 -8.00 0.08 -15.91
C LYS A 87 -9.13 -0.28 -16.89
N GLY A 88 -10.24 0.46 -16.82
CA GLY A 88 -11.42 0.26 -17.67
C GLY A 88 -12.63 -0.43 -17.01
N GLN A 89 -12.61 -0.72 -15.71
CA GLN A 89 -13.82 -1.08 -14.96
C GLN A 89 -14.47 0.18 -14.37
N ASP A 90 -15.69 0.48 -14.82
CA ASP A 90 -16.57 1.46 -14.16
C ASP A 90 -17.26 0.82 -12.93
N TYR A 91 -17.62 1.67 -11.97
CA TYR A 91 -18.38 1.31 -10.75
C TYR A 91 -19.88 1.28 -10.98
#